data_AF-A0A6J5DML9-F1
#
_entry.id   AF-A0A6J5DML9-F1
#
_cell.length_a   1.000
_cell.length_b   1.000
_cell.length_c   1.000
_cell.angle_alpha   90.00
_cell.angle_beta   90.00
_cell.angle_gamma   90.00
#
_symmetry.space_group_name_H-M   'P 1'
#
loop_
_entity.id
_entity.type
_entity.pdbx_description
1 polymer ?
#
loop_
_entity_poly.entity_id
_entity_poly.type
_entity_poly.pdbx_seq_one_letter_code
_entity_poly.pdbx_strand_id
1 'polypeptide(L)' 'MSMMTVNADGHAVMGRMHKPGDEKRSVVILRPADYDEWLHTKNIEAARTMLHLYPADEMAAMPK' A
#
# COMPACT_ATOMS: atom_id res chain seq x y z
N MET A 1 -15.89 -8.66 -1.63
CA MET A 1 -14.59 -8.50 -0.94
C MET A 1 -13.82 -7.39 -1.65
N SER A 2 -13.15 -6.51 -0.92
CA SER A 2 -12.41 -5.37 -1.48
C SER A 2 -11.04 -5.25 -0.80
N MET A 3 -10.05 -4.72 -1.52
CA MET A 3 -8.74 -4.38 -0.99
C MET A 3 -8.65 -2.88 -0.76
N MET A 4 -8.07 -2.47 0.37
CA MET A 4 -7.82 -1.06 0.63
C MET A 4 -6.64 -0.57 -0.22
N THR A 5 -6.82 0.60 -0.83
CA THR A 5 -5.80 1.23 -1.67
C THR A 5 -5.48 2.63 -1.17
N VAL A 6 -4.26 3.07 -1.46
CA VAL A 6 -3.79 4.44 -1.27
C VAL A 6 -3.25 5.00 -2.58
N ASN A 7 -3.18 6.32 -2.68
CA ASN A 7 -2.53 6.99 -3.80
C ASN A 7 -1.05 6.58 -3.87
N ALA A 8 -0.55 6.37 -5.08
CA ALA A 8 0.80 5.88 -5.37
C ALA A 8 1.57 6.83 -6.30
N ASP A 9 1.10 8.06 -6.49
CA ASP A 9 1.82 9.05 -7.28
C ASP A 9 3.19 9.34 -6.65
N GLY A 10 4.23 9.39 -7.47
CA GLY A 10 5.62 9.56 -7.02
C GLY A 10 6.28 8.30 -6.43
N HIS A 11 5.55 7.21 -6.22
CA HIS A 11 6.15 5.96 -5.73
C HIS A 11 7.05 5.31 -6.79
N ALA A 12 8.30 4.96 -6.42
CA ALA A 12 9.32 4.57 -7.39
C ALA A 12 9.00 3.28 -8.20
N VAL A 13 8.17 2.39 -7.65
CA VAL A 13 7.67 1.18 -8.35
C VAL A 13 6.22 1.37 -8.77
N MET A 14 5.29 1.37 -7.80
CA MET A 14 3.85 1.45 -8.04
C MET A 14 3.37 2.70 -8.82
N GLY A 15 4.08 3.82 -8.77
CA GLY A 15 3.74 5.02 -9.55
C GLY A 15 3.96 4.86 -11.07
N ARG A 16 4.70 3.82 -11.48
CA ARG A 16 4.93 3.47 -12.89
C ARG A 16 3.90 2.48 -13.44
N MET A 17 3.03 1.95 -12.60
CA MET A 17 1.99 1.00 -12.97
C MET A 17 0.73 1.72 -13.48
N HIS A 18 -0.29 0.96 -13.93
CA HIS A 18 -1.52 1.48 -14.55
C HIS A 18 -1.30 2.28 -15.85
N LYS A 19 -2.38 2.59 -16.56
CA LYS A 19 -2.28 3.32 -17.85
C LYS A 19 -1.80 4.77 -17.62
N PRO A 20 -1.14 5.39 -18.61
CA PRO A 20 -0.84 6.82 -18.57
C PRO A 20 -2.13 7.66 -18.40
N GLY A 21 -2.09 8.66 -17.52
CA GLY A 21 -3.24 9.54 -17.23
C GLY A 21 -4.18 9.02 -16.13
N ASP A 22 -4.13 7.74 -15.78
CA ASP A 22 -4.90 7.19 -14.65
C ASP A 22 -4.23 7.56 -13.31
N GLU A 23 -5.05 7.83 -12.28
CA GLU A 23 -4.58 7.94 -10.89
C GLU A 23 -3.82 6.67 -10.51
N LYS A 24 -2.63 6.84 -9.93
CA LYS A 24 -1.85 5.71 -9.45
C LYS A 24 -2.38 5.29 -8.09
N ARG A 25 -2.84 4.04 -8.00
CA ARG A 25 -3.29 3.42 -6.75
C ARG A 25 -2.48 2.15 -6.49
N SER A 26 -2.07 1.96 -5.24
CA SER A 26 -1.51 0.69 -4.76
C SER A 26 -2.38 0.13 -3.67
N VAL A 27 -2.43 -1.20 -3.56
CA VAL A 27 -2.93 -1.87 -2.35
C VAL A 27 -2.01 -1.54 -1.16
N VAL A 28 -2.60 -1.48 0.02
CA VAL A 28 -1.85 -1.39 1.29
C VAL A 28 -1.27 -2.77 1.60
N ILE A 29 0.03 -2.85 1.78
CA ILE A 29 0.75 -4.07 2.19
C ILE A 29 1.18 -3.88 3.64
N LEU A 30 0.58 -4.64 4.54
CA LEU A 30 0.91 -4.60 5.96
C LEU A 30 2.22 -5.33 6.25
N ARG A 31 2.97 -4.87 7.26
CA ARG A 31 4.09 -5.64 7.80
C ARG A 31 3.55 -6.82 8.60
N PRO A 32 4.23 -7.98 8.62
CA PRO A 32 3.84 -9.09 9.47
C PRO A 32 3.69 -8.72 10.95
N ALA A 33 4.51 -7.79 11.44
CA ALA A 33 4.44 -7.28 12.81
C ALA A 33 3.14 -6.51 13.12
N ASP A 34 2.47 -5.95 12.09
CA ASP A 34 1.27 -5.14 12.26
C ASP A 34 -0.02 -5.96 12.13
N TYR A 35 0.06 -7.25 11.80
CA TYR A 35 -1.13 -8.07 11.54
C TYR A 35 -2.07 -8.16 12.73
N ASP A 36 -1.52 -8.35 13.94
CA ASP A 36 -2.34 -8.49 15.15
C ASP A 36 -3.06 -7.18 15.48
N GLU A 37 -2.35 -6.06 15.46
CA GLU A 37 -2.95 -4.74 15.69
C GLU A 37 -3.97 -4.42 14.59
N TRP A 38 -3.67 -4.67 13.31
CA TRP A 38 -4.60 -4.44 12.22
C TRP A 38 -5.93 -5.21 12.38
N LEU A 39 -5.86 -6.48 12.80
CA LEU A 39 -7.05 -7.33 12.91
C LEU A 39 -7.91 -7.03 14.14
N HIS A 40 -7.34 -6.47 15.19
CA HIS A 40 -8.02 -6.35 16.49
C HIS A 40 -8.20 -4.91 16.99
N THR A 41 -7.49 -3.95 16.42
CA THR A 41 -7.51 -2.58 16.93
C THR A 41 -8.90 -1.96 16.82
N LYS A 42 -9.30 -1.29 17.91
CA LYS A 42 -10.46 -0.37 17.91
C LYS A 42 -10.03 1.08 17.78
N ASN A 43 -8.72 1.33 17.77
CA ASN A 43 -8.16 2.66 17.63
C ASN A 43 -8.03 2.99 16.14
N ILE A 44 -8.94 3.84 15.66
CA ILE A 44 -8.99 4.26 14.25
C ILE A 44 -7.68 4.97 13.85
N GLU A 45 -7.09 5.74 14.74
CA GLU A 45 -5.86 6.48 14.42
C GLU A 45 -4.67 5.52 14.28
N ALA A 46 -4.59 4.47 15.11
CA ALA A 46 -3.60 3.40 14.92
C ALA A 46 -3.78 2.72 13.55
N ALA A 47 -5.02 2.33 13.21
CA ALA A 47 -5.32 1.75 11.90
C ALA A 47 -4.94 2.68 10.73
N ARG A 48 -5.19 3.99 10.84
CA ARG A 48 -4.81 4.98 9.80
C ARG A 48 -3.30 5.04 9.59
N THR A 49 -2.49 4.90 10.63
CA THR A 49 -1.02 4.94 10.49
C THR A 49 -0.46 3.79 9.66
N MET A 50 -1.21 2.68 9.52
CA MET A 50 -0.83 1.54 8.67
C MET A 50 -1.19 1.72 7.20
N LEU A 51 -1.96 2.77 6.85
CA LEU A 51 -2.46 3.00 5.49
C LEU A 51 -1.47 3.81 4.66
N HIS A 52 -0.32 3.24 4.39
CA HIS A 52 0.72 3.85 3.58
C HIS A 52 1.25 2.90 2.51
N LEU A 53 2.04 3.45 1.59
CA LEU A 53 2.72 2.67 0.55
C LEU A 53 3.84 1.83 1.19
N TYR A 54 3.99 0.60 0.68
CA TYR A 54 5.11 -0.25 1.04
C TYR A 54 6.41 0.33 0.47
N PRO A 55 7.54 0.33 1.21
CA PRO A 55 8.79 0.93 0.72
C PRO A 55 9.27 0.30 -0.59
N ALA A 56 9.56 1.15 -1.57
CA ALA A 56 9.93 0.71 -2.93
C ALA A 56 11.25 -0.07 -2.98
N ASP A 57 12.19 0.24 -2.09
CA ASP A 57 13.49 -0.41 -1.94
C ASP A 57 13.39 -1.84 -1.38
N GLU A 58 12.24 -2.19 -0.80
CA GLU A 58 11.91 -3.54 -0.35
C GLU A 58 11.04 -4.30 -1.36
N MET A 59 10.86 -3.76 -2.57
CA MET A 59 10.10 -4.39 -3.65
C MET A 59 11.01 -4.85 -4.78
N ALA A 60 10.72 -6.03 -5.32
CA ALA A 60 11.26 -6.47 -6.61
C ALA A 60 10.15 -6.41 -7.67
N ALA A 61 10.46 -5.82 -8.82
CA ALA A 61 9.57 -5.80 -9.97
C ALA A 61 10.32 -6.31 -11.21
N MET A 62 9.68 -7.18 -11.98
CA MET A 62 10.21 -7.71 -13.22
C MET A 62 9.15 -7.60 -14.34
N PRO A 63 9.58 -7.47 -15.61
CA PRO A 63 8.65 -7.59 -16.75
C PRO A 63 7.91 -8.92 -16.70
N LYS A 64 6.70 -8.94 -17.29
CA LYS A 64 5.93 -10.17 -17.49
C LYS A 64 6.58 -11.08 -18.53
#